data_AF-A0A1Q7SY95-F1
#
_entry.id   AF-A0A1Q7SY95-F1
#
_cell.length_a   1.000
_cell.length_b   1.000
_cell.length_c   1.000
_cell.angle_alpha   90.00
_cell.angle_beta   90.00
_cell.angle_gamma   90.00
#
_symmetry.space_group_name_H-M   'P 1'
#
loop_
_entity.id
_entity.type
_entity.pdbx_description
1 polymer ?
#
loop_
_entity_poly.entity_id
_entity_poly.type
_entity_poly.pdbx_seq_one_letter_code
_entity_poly.pdbx_strand_id
1 'polypeptide(L)'
;MKSLAENEIQPSEIIGVVGDVHQMGLDTAPEPTVYWPHPELVMSGMTILVRASNDPLAIVSRARNELQHIDPELPMAGVATMDQLVADSLSRSRFTMLLLGIFAVVAVVPASVGLYGLIAYSVTQRTQELGIRIALGAQRRDVLRLVLGQGTRLTLLGVAVGVLAALAFSRLLSTLLFGVSATDPLTFAGVAAVLALVALMACFIPARRATRVDPIVALRYE
;
A
#
# COMPACT_ATOMS: atom_id res chain seq x y z
N MET A 1 33.06 -17.55 30.98
CA MET A 1 32.03 -16.50 31.20
C MET A 1 32.21 -15.73 32.53
N LYS A 2 33.43 -15.60 33.07
CA LYS A 2 33.67 -14.94 34.37
C LYS A 2 34.94 -14.06 34.39
N SER A 3 35.42 -13.61 33.22
CA SER A 3 36.69 -12.88 33.05
C SER A 3 36.54 -11.64 32.14
N LEU A 4 35.37 -10.99 32.16
CA LEU A 4 35.14 -9.71 31.47
C LEU A 4 34.69 -8.60 32.45
N ALA A 5 34.68 -8.87 33.75
CA ALA A 5 34.14 -7.95 34.76
C ALA A 5 35.19 -7.00 35.36
N GLU A 6 36.42 -7.00 34.85
CA GLU A 6 37.54 -6.25 35.43
C GLU A 6 38.39 -5.55 34.35
N ASN A 7 37.77 -5.17 33.23
CA ASN A 7 38.38 -4.21 32.33
C ASN A 7 37.83 -2.83 32.72
N GLU A 8 38.69 -2.00 33.33
CA GLU A 8 38.40 -0.58 33.56
C GLU A 8 37.82 0.00 32.25
N ILE A 9 36.62 0.56 32.32
CA ILE A 9 36.03 1.28 31.20
C ILE A 9 36.92 2.51 31.01
N GLN A 10 37.88 2.44 30.09
CA GLN A 10 38.70 3.60 29.76
C GLN A 10 37.74 4.70 29.24
N PRO A 11 37.74 5.89 29.87
CA PRO A 11 36.91 6.98 29.40
C PRO A 11 37.31 7.32 27.97
N SER A 12 36.33 7.37 27.08
CA SER A 12 36.54 7.61 25.65
C SER A 12 36.01 8.98 25.27
N GLU A 13 36.79 9.72 24.51
CA GLU A 13 36.43 11.05 24.05
C GLU A 13 35.52 10.97 22.83
N ILE A 14 34.40 11.70 22.87
CA ILE A 14 33.49 11.81 21.73
C ILE A 14 34.09 12.81 20.74
N ILE A 15 34.65 12.29 19.64
CA ILE A 15 35.30 13.12 18.60
C ILE A 15 34.33 13.64 17.53
N GLY A 16 33.08 13.16 17.50
CA GLY A 16 32.09 13.58 16.52
C GLY A 16 30.73 12.89 16.68
N VAL A 17 29.71 13.46 16.04
CA VAL A 17 28.34 12.93 15.98
C VAL A 17 27.93 12.89 14.51
N VAL A 18 27.39 11.74 14.09
CA VAL A 18 26.84 11.54 12.74
C VAL A 18 25.31 11.49 12.80
N GLY A 19 24.65 11.66 11.65
CA GLY A 19 23.19 11.54 11.57
C GLY A 19 22.70 10.11 11.82
N ASP A 20 21.43 9.99 12.19
CA ASP A 20 20.80 8.72 12.52
C ASP A 20 20.85 7.70 11.38
N VAL A 21 21.17 6.44 11.71
CA VAL A 21 21.24 5.33 10.76
C VAL A 21 20.22 4.26 11.14
N HIS A 22 19.41 3.84 10.16
CA HIS A 22 18.36 2.84 10.34
C HIS A 22 18.92 1.44 10.11
N GLN A 23 19.61 0.88 11.12
CA GLN A 23 20.36 -0.36 10.99
C GLN A 23 19.48 -1.63 11.05
N MET A 24 18.35 -1.59 11.76
CA MET A 24 17.46 -2.75 11.95
C MET A 24 16.26 -2.79 10.99
N GLY A 25 16.08 -1.75 10.16
CA GLY A 25 14.93 -1.61 9.26
C GLY A 25 14.55 -0.15 9.05
N LEU A 26 13.95 0.16 7.90
CA LEU A 26 13.50 1.52 7.56
C LEU A 26 12.25 1.94 8.36
N ASP A 27 11.56 0.97 8.97
CA ASP A 27 10.34 1.11 9.76
C ASP A 27 10.60 1.15 11.28
N THR A 28 11.83 0.90 11.71
CA THR A 28 12.24 0.95 13.12
C THR A 28 12.98 2.24 13.44
N ALA A 29 12.71 2.82 14.61
CA ALA A 29 13.45 4.00 15.06
C ALA A 29 14.97 3.70 15.14
N PRO A 30 15.83 4.68 14.83
CA PRO A 30 17.27 4.54 14.99
C PRO A 30 17.63 4.18 16.43
N GLU A 31 18.39 3.10 16.62
CA GLU A 31 18.92 2.73 17.93
C GLU A 31 20.21 3.50 18.22
N PRO A 32 20.48 3.82 19.51
CA PRO A 32 21.75 4.44 19.90
C PRO A 32 22.94 3.60 19.42
N THR A 33 23.68 4.14 18.44
CA THR A 33 24.80 3.44 17.80
C THR A 33 26.09 4.22 18.04
N VAL A 34 27.13 3.52 18.50
CA VAL A 34 28.45 4.10 18.73
C VAL A 34 29.42 3.51 17.71
N TYR A 35 30.17 4.37 17.04
CA TYR A 35 31.24 3.97 16.13
C TYR A 35 32.57 3.99 16.86
N TRP A 36 33.34 2.91 16.71
CA TRP A 36 34.64 2.76 17.35
C TRP A 36 35.72 2.42 16.31
N PRO A 37 36.94 2.99 16.40
CA PRO A 37 38.05 2.61 15.52
C PRO A 37 38.47 1.14 15.68
N HIS A 38 38.56 0.39 14.58
CA HIS A 38 39.20 -0.92 14.60
C HIS A 38 40.74 -0.70 14.58
N PRO A 39 41.50 -1.03 15.64
CA PRO A 39 41.67 -2.37 16.25
C PRO A 39 41.29 -2.50 17.73
N GLU A 40 40.76 -1.45 18.35
CA GLU A 40 40.54 -1.36 19.80
C GLU A 40 39.38 -2.25 20.29
N LEU A 41 38.45 -2.59 19.39
CA LEU A 41 37.37 -3.54 19.64
C LEU A 41 37.38 -4.60 18.53
N VAL A 42 37.83 -5.81 18.84
CA VAL A 42 37.81 -6.96 17.92
C VAL A 42 36.58 -7.81 18.23
N MET A 43 35.59 -7.78 17.35
CA MET A 43 34.43 -8.66 17.43
C MET A 43 34.69 -9.96 16.67
N SER A 44 34.07 -11.07 17.11
CA SER A 44 34.21 -12.40 16.49
C SER A 44 33.59 -12.54 15.09
N GLY A 45 33.08 -11.45 14.51
CA GLY A 45 32.59 -11.39 13.12
C GLY A 45 32.99 -10.06 12.49
N MET A 46 33.59 -10.11 11.30
CA MET A 46 34.01 -8.93 10.55
C MET A 46 33.24 -8.87 9.23
N THR A 47 32.49 -7.79 9.01
CA THR A 47 31.87 -7.48 7.72
C THR A 47 32.66 -6.37 7.07
N ILE A 48 33.16 -6.62 5.86
CA ILE A 48 33.93 -5.64 5.09
C ILE A 48 32.98 -4.95 4.11
N LEU A 49 32.84 -3.63 4.24
CA LEU A 49 32.13 -2.81 3.28
C LEU A 49 33.13 -2.24 2.27
N VAL A 50 32.91 -2.54 1.00
CA VAL A 50 33.75 -2.03 -0.10
C VAL A 50 32.93 -1.09 -0.96
N ARG A 51 33.40 0.15 -1.10
CA ARG A 51 32.82 1.10 -2.05
C ARG A 51 33.45 0.91 -3.41
N ALA A 52 32.67 0.41 -4.37
CA ALA A 52 33.06 0.23 -5.76
C ALA A 52 32.59 1.43 -6.60
N SER A 53 33.43 1.92 -7.53
CA SER A 53 33.01 2.89 -8.56
C SER A 53 32.48 2.21 -9.84
N ASN A 54 32.80 0.92 -10.03
CA ASN A 54 32.43 0.09 -11.18
C ASN A 54 31.56 -1.08 -10.72
N ASP A 55 31.33 -2.09 -11.57
CA ASP A 55 30.57 -3.31 -11.24
C ASP A 55 31.02 -3.92 -9.88
N PRO A 56 30.17 -3.83 -8.84
CA PRO A 56 30.51 -4.30 -7.49
C PRO A 56 30.83 -5.79 -7.44
N LEU A 57 30.19 -6.59 -8.32
CA LEU A 57 30.38 -8.04 -8.35
C LEU A 57 31.74 -8.43 -8.96
N ALA A 58 32.29 -7.60 -9.85
CA ALA A 58 33.63 -7.79 -10.39
C ALA A 58 34.72 -7.66 -9.31
N ILE A 59 34.47 -6.85 -8.26
CA ILE A 59 35.38 -6.71 -7.11
C ILE A 59 35.30 -7.95 -6.20
N VAL A 60 34.12 -8.54 -6.04
CA VAL A 60 33.93 -9.75 -5.23
C VAL A 60 34.82 -10.88 -5.73
N SER A 61 34.86 -11.14 -7.04
CA SER A 61 35.69 -12.20 -7.60
C SER A 61 37.17 -12.00 -7.32
N ARG A 62 37.66 -10.76 -7.38
CA ARG A 62 39.05 -10.41 -7.05
C ARG A 62 39.33 -10.55 -5.55
N ALA A 63 38.45 -10.01 -4.72
CA ALA A 63 38.56 -10.10 -3.26
C ALA A 63 38.54 -11.56 -2.78
N ARG A 64 37.73 -12.41 -3.40
CA ARG A 64 37.69 -13.85 -3.11
C ARG A 64 39.01 -14.53 -3.40
N ASN A 65 39.64 -14.21 -4.53
CA ASN A 65 40.91 -14.80 -4.92
C ASN A 65 42.03 -14.40 -3.94
N GLU A 66 42.08 -13.11 -3.55
CA GLU A 66 43.04 -12.63 -2.54
C GLU A 66 42.80 -13.25 -1.16
N LEU A 67 41.55 -13.38 -0.73
CA LEU A 67 41.20 -14.06 0.54
C LEU A 67 41.65 -15.52 0.55
N GLN A 68 41.49 -16.23 -0.57
CA GLN A 68 41.97 -17.62 -0.70
C GLN A 68 43.49 -17.74 -0.61
N HIS A 69 44.25 -16.70 -0.98
CA HIS A 69 45.70 -16.67 -0.81
C HIS A 69 46.12 -16.40 0.65
N ILE A 70 45.33 -15.62 1.39
CA ILE A 70 45.59 -15.31 2.79
C ILE A 70 45.21 -16.49 3.69
N ASP A 71 43.99 -17.01 3.53
CA ASP A 71 43.45 -18.11 4.31
C ASP A 71 42.36 -18.88 3.52
N PRO A 72 42.65 -20.10 3.05
CA PRO A 72 41.69 -20.91 2.31
C PRO A 72 40.48 -21.39 3.12
N GLU A 73 40.57 -21.42 4.46
CA GLU A 73 39.51 -21.92 5.32
C GLU A 73 38.47 -20.85 5.66
N LEU A 74 38.75 -19.57 5.37
CA LEU A 74 37.87 -18.45 5.64
C LEU A 74 36.70 -18.40 4.62
N PRO A 75 35.45 -18.66 5.06
CA PRO A 75 34.31 -18.62 4.16
C PRO A 75 33.90 -17.18 3.85
N MET A 76 33.90 -16.81 2.56
CA MET A 76 33.26 -15.58 2.11
C MET A 76 31.74 -15.79 2.05
N ALA A 77 31.07 -15.59 3.18
CA ALA A 77 29.62 -15.70 3.34
C ALA A 77 28.93 -14.32 3.25
N GLY A 78 27.68 -14.29 2.80
CA GLY A 78 26.84 -13.07 2.83
C GLY A 78 27.25 -11.98 1.83
N VAL A 79 27.80 -12.34 0.67
CA VAL A 79 28.08 -11.36 -0.39
C VAL A 79 26.76 -10.83 -0.95
N ALA A 80 26.48 -9.56 -0.70
CA ALA A 80 25.35 -8.84 -1.28
C ALA A 80 25.77 -7.41 -1.64
N THR A 81 25.21 -6.86 -2.71
CA THR A 81 25.33 -5.43 -2.98
C THR A 81 24.43 -4.64 -2.03
N MET A 82 24.75 -3.36 -1.80
CA MET A 82 23.86 -2.49 -1.01
C MET A 82 22.45 -2.42 -1.61
N ASP A 83 22.32 -2.47 -2.94
CA ASP A 83 21.01 -2.52 -3.61
C ASP A 83 20.23 -3.80 -3.28
N GLN A 84 20.92 -4.95 -3.24
CA GLN A 84 20.30 -6.23 -2.86
C GLN A 84 19.86 -6.22 -1.41
N LEU A 85 20.70 -5.73 -0.49
CA LEU A 85 20.37 -5.58 0.92
C LEU A 85 19.13 -4.70 1.12
N VAL A 86 19.07 -3.54 0.45
CA VAL A 86 17.90 -2.64 0.50
C VAL A 86 16.66 -3.30 -0.10
N ALA A 87 16.80 -4.00 -1.22
CA ALA A 87 15.69 -4.72 -1.85
C ALA A 87 15.13 -5.82 -0.95
N ASP A 88 15.99 -6.55 -0.25
CA ASP A 88 15.61 -7.64 0.65
C ASP A 88 14.92 -7.11 1.91
N SER A 89 15.38 -5.98 2.46
CA SER A 89 14.69 -5.28 3.55
C SER A 89 13.26 -4.86 3.18
N LEU A 90 13.01 -4.54 1.90
CA LEU A 90 11.69 -4.14 1.41
C LEU A 90 10.80 -5.31 0.95
N SER A 91 11.35 -6.52 0.85
CA SER A 91 10.65 -7.69 0.27
C SER A 91 9.36 -8.04 1.04
N ARG A 92 9.43 -8.07 2.37
CA ARG A 92 8.31 -8.38 3.26
C ARG A 92 7.18 -7.35 3.12
N SER A 93 7.53 -6.07 3.08
CA SER A 93 6.55 -4.99 2.89
C SER A 93 5.89 -5.05 1.52
N ARG A 94 6.64 -5.35 0.45
CA ARG A 94 6.09 -5.51 -0.91
C ARG A 94 5.13 -6.69 -1.00
N PHE A 95 5.44 -7.81 -0.36
CA PHE A 95 4.54 -8.96 -0.34
C PHE A 95 3.20 -8.64 0.35
N THR A 96 3.25 -7.99 1.52
CA THR A 96 2.05 -7.54 2.24
C THR A 96 1.23 -6.55 1.42
N MET A 97 1.88 -5.57 0.77
CA MET A 97 1.21 -4.62 -0.12
C MET A 97 0.52 -5.30 -1.30
N LEU A 98 1.17 -6.28 -1.94
CA LEU A 98 0.58 -7.05 -3.03
C LEU A 98 -0.66 -7.82 -2.57
N LEU A 99 -0.58 -8.47 -1.42
CA LEU A 99 -1.68 -9.26 -0.87
C LEU A 99 -2.88 -8.37 -0.49
N LEU A 100 -2.63 -7.22 0.15
CA LEU A 100 -3.66 -6.21 0.42
C LEU A 100 -4.25 -5.64 -0.87
N GLY A 101 -3.41 -5.40 -1.90
CA GLY A 101 -3.86 -4.95 -3.21
C GLY A 101 -4.81 -5.95 -3.88
N ILE A 102 -4.48 -7.24 -3.83
CA ILE A 102 -5.36 -8.31 -4.34
C ILE A 102 -6.68 -8.32 -3.57
N PHE A 103 -6.65 -8.27 -2.24
CA PHE A 103 -7.88 -8.22 -1.44
C PHE A 103 -8.72 -6.99 -1.72
N ALA A 104 -8.10 -5.83 -1.93
CA ALA A 104 -8.82 -4.62 -2.32
C ALA A 104 -9.54 -4.81 -3.67
N VAL A 105 -8.87 -5.37 -4.69
CA VAL A 105 -9.48 -5.67 -5.99
C VAL A 105 -10.63 -6.66 -5.84
N VAL A 106 -10.43 -7.73 -5.05
CA VAL A 106 -11.48 -8.72 -4.80
C VAL A 106 -12.67 -8.09 -4.07
N ALA A 107 -12.45 -7.20 -3.11
CA ALA A 107 -13.52 -6.51 -2.36
C ALA A 107 -14.32 -5.53 -3.22
N VAL A 108 -13.70 -4.95 -4.26
CA VAL A 108 -14.39 -4.07 -5.22
C VAL A 108 -15.45 -4.84 -6.03
N VAL A 109 -15.24 -6.12 -6.30
CA VAL A 109 -16.20 -6.95 -7.05
C VAL A 109 -17.57 -7.06 -6.35
N PRO A 110 -17.69 -7.59 -5.11
CA PRO A 110 -18.97 -7.69 -4.42
C PRO A 110 -19.57 -6.31 -4.12
N ALA A 111 -18.74 -5.29 -3.86
CA ALA A 111 -19.24 -3.92 -3.71
C ALA A 111 -19.93 -3.42 -5.00
N SER A 112 -19.34 -3.68 -6.16
CA SER A 112 -19.91 -3.33 -7.47
C SER A 112 -21.20 -4.09 -7.76
N VAL A 113 -21.22 -5.40 -7.46
CA VAL A 113 -22.41 -6.25 -7.63
C VAL A 113 -23.55 -5.78 -6.72
N GLY A 114 -23.26 -5.45 -5.46
CA GLY A 114 -24.24 -4.91 -4.52
C GLY A 114 -24.83 -3.58 -4.97
N LEU A 115 -23.98 -2.66 -5.47
CA LEU A 115 -24.44 -1.37 -6.02
C LEU A 115 -25.33 -1.59 -7.26
N TYR A 116 -24.92 -2.46 -8.18
CA TYR A 116 -25.73 -2.83 -9.33
C TYR A 116 -27.10 -3.37 -8.92
N GLY A 117 -27.12 -4.32 -7.97
CA GLY A 117 -28.36 -4.92 -7.47
C GLY A 117 -29.30 -3.90 -6.84
N LEU A 118 -28.77 -3.02 -5.99
CA LEU A 118 -29.56 -1.97 -5.34
C LEU A 118 -30.16 -0.98 -6.35
N ILE A 119 -29.37 -0.53 -7.34
CA ILE A 119 -29.85 0.40 -8.36
C ILE A 119 -30.82 -0.29 -9.33
N ALA A 120 -30.54 -1.52 -9.75
CA ALA A 120 -31.44 -2.29 -10.60
C ALA A 120 -32.80 -2.53 -9.91
N TYR A 121 -32.80 -2.84 -8.63
CA TYR A 121 -34.01 -2.98 -7.83
C TYR A 121 -34.77 -1.65 -7.75
N SER A 122 -34.08 -0.54 -7.45
CA SER A 122 -34.69 0.79 -7.36
C SER A 122 -35.32 1.24 -8.69
N VAL A 123 -34.63 0.99 -9.81
CA VAL A 123 -35.16 1.25 -11.15
C VAL A 123 -36.42 0.41 -11.41
N THR A 124 -36.41 -0.86 -11.03
CA THR A 124 -37.53 -1.79 -11.24
C THR A 124 -38.77 -1.34 -10.48
N GLN A 125 -38.64 -0.92 -9.22
CA GLN A 125 -39.76 -0.32 -8.45
C GLN A 125 -40.33 0.95 -9.08
N ARG A 126 -39.53 1.71 -9.82
CA ARG A 126 -39.93 3.00 -10.45
C ARG A 126 -40.24 2.88 -11.94
N THR A 127 -40.33 1.66 -12.48
CA THR A 127 -40.57 1.43 -13.91
C THR A 127 -41.89 2.05 -14.40
N GLN A 128 -42.97 1.98 -13.60
CA GLN A 128 -44.24 2.61 -13.94
C GLN A 128 -44.13 4.14 -14.02
N GLU A 129 -43.51 4.79 -13.02
CA GLU A 129 -43.31 6.25 -13.03
C GLU A 129 -42.44 6.70 -14.20
N LEU A 130 -41.36 5.95 -14.47
CA LEU A 130 -40.46 6.20 -15.58
C LEU A 130 -41.15 6.01 -16.93
N GLY A 131 -42.00 4.98 -17.07
CA GLY A 131 -42.81 4.72 -18.26
C GLY A 131 -43.82 5.83 -18.54
N ILE A 132 -44.52 6.33 -17.51
CA ILE A 132 -45.45 7.46 -17.62
C ILE A 132 -44.71 8.74 -18.05
N ARG A 133 -43.54 9.04 -17.46
CA ARG A 133 -42.73 10.20 -17.86
C ARG A 133 -42.28 10.12 -19.31
N ILE A 134 -41.83 8.95 -19.77
CA ILE A 134 -41.43 8.75 -21.17
C ILE A 134 -42.63 8.90 -22.11
N ALA A 135 -43.81 8.38 -21.72
CA ALA A 135 -45.05 8.54 -22.50
C ALA A 135 -45.52 10.00 -22.59
N LEU A 136 -45.24 10.81 -21.55
CA LEU A 136 -45.47 12.26 -21.53
C LEU A 136 -44.38 13.07 -22.27
N GLY A 137 -43.41 12.41 -22.92
CA GLY A 137 -42.39 13.06 -23.76
C GLY A 137 -41.05 13.34 -23.06
N ALA A 138 -40.80 12.82 -21.86
CA ALA A 138 -39.50 12.97 -21.20
C ALA A 138 -38.38 12.33 -22.03
N GLN A 139 -37.24 13.01 -22.13
CA GLN A 139 -36.10 12.48 -22.87
C GLN A 139 -35.44 11.34 -22.08
N ARG A 140 -34.92 10.33 -22.80
CA ARG A 140 -34.12 9.24 -22.21
C ARG A 140 -32.95 9.75 -21.35
N ARG A 141 -32.45 10.96 -21.63
CA ARG A 141 -31.41 11.64 -20.85
C ARG A 141 -31.87 12.03 -19.45
N ASP A 142 -33.14 12.40 -19.26
CA ASP A 142 -33.68 12.79 -17.95
C ASP A 142 -33.76 11.58 -17.01
N VAL A 143 -34.17 10.43 -17.56
CA VAL A 143 -34.17 9.15 -16.85
C VAL A 143 -32.74 8.73 -16.48
N LEU A 144 -31.81 8.83 -17.43
CA LEU A 144 -30.41 8.50 -17.18
C LEU A 144 -29.81 9.39 -16.08
N ARG A 145 -30.06 10.71 -16.13
CA ARG A 145 -29.57 11.67 -15.13
C ARG A 145 -30.15 11.42 -13.75
N LEU A 146 -31.41 11.02 -13.66
CA LEU A 146 -32.06 10.70 -12.40
C LEU A 146 -31.45 9.45 -11.74
N VAL A 147 -31.27 8.37 -12.51
CA VAL A 147 -30.68 7.12 -11.99
C VAL A 147 -29.21 7.31 -11.63
N LEU A 148 -28.44 7.97 -12.51
CA LEU A 148 -27.03 8.30 -12.22
C LEU A 148 -26.93 9.23 -11.01
N GLY A 149 -27.79 10.23 -10.87
CA GLY A 149 -27.78 11.14 -9.72
C GLY A 149 -28.01 10.42 -8.40
N GLN A 150 -28.91 9.44 -8.36
CA GLN A 150 -29.12 8.58 -7.19
C GLN A 150 -27.89 7.73 -6.87
N GLY A 151 -27.31 7.08 -7.89
CA GLY A 151 -26.07 6.33 -7.74
C GLY A 151 -24.94 7.20 -7.19
N THR A 152 -24.71 8.36 -7.81
CA THR A 152 -23.64 9.30 -7.44
C THR A 152 -23.80 9.80 -6.01
N ARG A 153 -25.03 10.12 -5.56
CA ARG A 153 -25.29 10.56 -4.18
C ARG A 153 -24.99 9.46 -3.16
N LEU A 154 -25.38 8.22 -3.45
CA LEU A 154 -25.09 7.08 -2.60
C LEU A 154 -23.58 6.81 -2.54
N THR A 155 -22.89 6.89 -3.67
CA THR A 155 -21.43 6.77 -3.75
C THR A 155 -20.73 7.84 -2.94
N LEU A 156 -21.12 9.11 -3.07
CA LEU A 156 -20.51 10.21 -2.32
C LEU A 156 -20.66 10.03 -0.80
N LEU A 157 -21.85 9.62 -0.35
CA LEU A 157 -22.08 9.31 1.06
C LEU A 157 -21.22 8.13 1.52
N GLY A 158 -21.19 7.04 0.75
CA GLY A 158 -20.37 5.87 1.06
C GLY A 158 -18.87 6.20 1.13
N VAL A 159 -18.37 7.00 0.19
CA VAL A 159 -16.98 7.47 0.18
C VAL A 159 -16.70 8.36 1.38
N ALA A 160 -17.58 9.31 1.71
CA ALA A 160 -17.38 10.18 2.87
C ALA A 160 -17.32 9.37 4.18
N VAL A 161 -18.25 8.43 4.39
CA VAL A 161 -18.25 7.55 5.55
C VAL A 161 -17.01 6.64 5.56
N GLY A 162 -16.64 6.08 4.41
CA GLY A 162 -15.46 5.22 4.27
C GLY A 162 -14.16 5.95 4.59
N VAL A 163 -13.99 7.19 4.12
CA VAL A 163 -12.82 8.04 4.44
C VAL A 163 -12.76 8.34 5.92
N LEU A 164 -13.87 8.72 6.55
CA LEU A 164 -13.91 8.98 8.00
C LEU A 164 -13.56 7.72 8.80
N ALA A 165 -14.10 6.56 8.42
CA ALA A 165 -13.78 5.28 9.06
C ALA A 165 -12.30 4.92 8.88
N ALA A 166 -11.76 5.05 7.66
CA ALA A 166 -10.36 4.78 7.37
C ALA A 166 -9.41 5.70 8.16
N LEU A 167 -9.74 6.98 8.30
CA LEU A 167 -8.98 7.92 9.14
C LEU A 167 -9.03 7.51 10.62
N ALA A 168 -10.18 7.09 11.14
CA ALA A 168 -10.33 6.63 12.51
C ALA A 168 -9.50 5.36 12.77
N PHE A 169 -9.57 4.37 11.86
CA PHE A 169 -8.78 3.15 11.95
C PHE A 169 -7.27 3.42 11.83
N SER A 170 -6.87 4.31 10.90
CA SER A 170 -5.46 4.68 10.74
C SER A 170 -4.90 5.33 12.01
N ARG A 171 -5.68 6.22 12.63
CA ARG A 171 -5.33 6.80 13.94
C ARG A 171 -5.21 5.72 15.01
N LEU A 172 -6.17 4.81 15.12
CA LEU A 172 -6.11 3.72 16.11
C LEU A 172 -4.87 2.85 15.88
N LEU A 173 -4.55 2.52 14.63
CA LEU A 173 -3.38 1.72 14.29
C LEU A 173 -2.06 2.45 14.62
N SER A 174 -2.00 3.76 14.39
CA SER A 174 -0.84 4.58 14.75
C SER A 174 -0.59 4.65 16.26
N THR A 175 -1.61 4.42 17.09
CA THR A 175 -1.44 4.31 18.56
C THR A 175 -0.90 2.95 19.00
N LEU A 176 -1.01 1.93 18.15
CA LEU A 176 -0.58 0.56 18.44
C LEU A 176 0.76 0.20 17.79
N LEU A 177 1.12 0.86 16.68
CA LEU A 177 2.37 0.64 15.95
C LEU A 177 3.17 1.95 15.83
N PHE A 178 4.41 1.93 16.30
CA PHE A 178 5.36 3.04 16.12
C PHE A 178 5.73 3.21 14.64
N GLY A 179 5.82 4.45 14.17
CA GLY A 179 6.37 4.78 12.85
C GLY A 179 5.37 4.80 11.68
N VAL A 180 4.08 4.56 11.89
CA VAL A 180 3.08 4.63 10.80
C VAL A 180 2.68 6.08 10.53
N SER A 181 3.17 6.67 9.44
CA SER A 181 2.70 7.99 8.97
C SER A 181 1.26 7.85 8.45
N ALA A 182 0.31 8.37 9.24
CA ALA A 182 -1.07 7.87 9.24
C ALA A 182 -1.97 8.37 8.10
N THR A 183 -1.53 9.32 7.27
CA THR A 183 -2.42 9.96 6.29
C THR A 183 -1.66 10.51 5.09
N ASP A 184 -1.69 9.81 3.96
CA ASP A 184 -1.32 10.36 2.66
C ASP A 184 -2.58 10.85 1.91
N PRO A 185 -2.82 12.16 1.80
CA PRO A 185 -3.99 12.70 1.11
C PRO A 185 -4.11 12.24 -0.34
N LEU A 186 -2.97 12.00 -1.01
CA LEU A 186 -2.94 11.61 -2.41
C LEU A 186 -3.49 10.19 -2.60
N THR A 187 -3.14 9.27 -1.70
CA THR A 187 -3.71 7.92 -1.66
C THR A 187 -5.21 7.95 -1.38
N PHE A 188 -5.68 8.73 -0.40
CA PHE A 188 -7.11 8.87 -0.13
C PHE A 188 -7.90 9.43 -1.32
N ALA A 189 -7.37 10.47 -1.96
CA ALA A 189 -7.99 11.05 -3.16
C ALA A 189 -8.01 10.06 -4.34
N GLY A 190 -6.92 9.32 -4.55
CA GLY A 190 -6.82 8.28 -5.58
C GLY A 190 -7.84 7.16 -5.37
N VAL A 191 -7.94 6.63 -4.15
CA VAL A 191 -8.92 5.58 -3.81
C VAL A 191 -10.36 6.08 -3.98
N ALA A 192 -10.65 7.30 -3.53
CA ALA A 192 -11.97 7.91 -3.72
C ALA A 192 -12.33 8.04 -5.21
N ALA A 193 -11.39 8.48 -6.04
CA ALA A 193 -11.58 8.59 -7.48
C ALA A 193 -11.82 7.23 -8.16
N VAL A 194 -11.04 6.20 -7.78
CA VAL A 194 -11.21 4.83 -8.29
C VAL A 194 -12.58 4.26 -7.89
N LEU A 195 -12.98 4.38 -6.63
CA LEU A 195 -14.29 3.92 -6.16
C LEU A 195 -15.44 4.67 -6.84
N ALA A 196 -15.30 5.97 -7.06
CA ALA A 196 -16.28 6.76 -7.80
C ALA A 196 -16.43 6.26 -9.26
N LEU A 197 -15.31 5.99 -9.94
CA LEU A 197 -15.30 5.46 -11.30
C LEU A 197 -15.95 4.07 -11.38
N VAL A 198 -15.62 3.18 -10.44
CA VAL A 198 -16.23 1.85 -10.34
C VAL A 198 -17.74 1.96 -10.12
N ALA A 199 -18.16 2.81 -9.18
CA ALA A 199 -19.57 3.00 -8.88
C ALA A 199 -20.35 3.55 -10.08
N LEU A 200 -19.78 4.52 -10.81
CA LEU A 200 -20.36 5.04 -12.03
C LEU A 200 -20.50 3.97 -13.11
N MET A 201 -19.48 3.13 -13.32
CA MET A 201 -19.55 2.00 -14.26
C MET A 201 -20.63 0.99 -13.86
N ALA A 202 -20.71 0.63 -12.57
CA ALA A 202 -21.74 -0.27 -12.05
C ALA A 202 -23.15 0.31 -12.19
N CYS A 203 -23.33 1.62 -12.01
CA CYS A 203 -24.63 2.30 -12.17
C CYS A 203 -25.01 2.52 -13.64
N PHE A 204 -24.05 2.59 -14.56
CA PHE A 204 -24.30 2.91 -15.96
C PHE A 204 -25.12 1.82 -16.67
N ILE A 205 -24.86 0.54 -16.38
CA ILE A 205 -25.58 -0.59 -16.97
C ILE A 205 -27.09 -0.57 -16.64
N PRO A 206 -27.52 -0.51 -15.36
CA PRO A 206 -28.94 -0.46 -15.01
C PRO A 206 -29.59 0.86 -15.45
N ALA A 207 -28.87 1.99 -15.41
CA ALA A 207 -29.36 3.27 -15.93
C ALA A 207 -29.65 3.20 -17.43
N ARG A 208 -28.74 2.59 -18.22
CA ARG A 208 -28.95 2.37 -19.66
C ARG A 208 -30.10 1.41 -19.92
N ARG A 209 -30.25 0.34 -19.13
CA ARG A 209 -31.41 -0.57 -19.21
C ARG A 209 -32.72 0.18 -18.96
N ALA A 210 -32.79 1.06 -17.97
CA ALA A 210 -33.98 1.88 -17.69
C ALA A 210 -34.44 2.71 -18.90
N THR A 211 -33.50 3.27 -19.66
CA THR A 211 -33.82 4.07 -20.86
C THR A 211 -34.30 3.26 -22.07
N ARG A 212 -34.14 1.93 -22.04
CA ARG A 212 -34.54 1.00 -23.10
C ARG A 212 -35.83 0.23 -22.78
N VAL A 213 -36.44 0.48 -21.61
CA VAL A 213 -37.74 -0.10 -21.28
C VAL A 213 -38.77 0.50 -22.24
N ASP A 214 -39.40 -0.35 -23.05
CA ASP A 214 -40.41 0.07 -24.02
C ASP A 214 -41.71 0.45 -23.29
N PRO A 215 -42.25 1.68 -23.51
CA PRO A 215 -43.45 2.15 -22.82
C PRO A 215 -44.70 1.29 -23.08
N ILE A 216 -44.71 0.54 -24.19
CA ILE A 216 -45.79 -0.39 -24.53
C ILE A 216 -45.82 -1.64 -23.63
N VAL A 217 -44.68 -2.05 -23.06
CA VAL A 217 -44.63 -3.18 -22.10
C VAL A 217 -45.08 -2.73 -20.70
N ALA A 218 -44.83 -1.46 -20.33
CA ALA A 218 -45.23 -0.90 -19.04
C ALA A 218 -46.75 -0.74 -18.87
N LEU A 219 -47.50 -0.66 -19.98
CA LEU A 219 -48.97 -0.57 -20.00
C LEU A 219 -49.68 -1.93 -20.16
N ARG A 220 -48.93 -3.02 -20.37
CA ARG A 220 -49.48 -4.36 -20.63
C ARG A 220 -49.32 -5.34 -19.45
N TYR A 221 -48.84 -4.86 -18.31
CA TYR A 221 -48.95 -5.58 -17.04
C TYR A 221 -50.27 -5.22 -16.37
N GLU A 222 -51.31 -5.97 -16.76
CA GLU A 222 -52.38 -6.41 -15.86
C GLU A 222 -52.03 -7.82 -15.35
#